data_AF-A0A7S1AXM4-F1
#
_entry.id   AF-A0A7S1AXM4-F1
#
_cell.length_a   1.000
_cell.length_b   1.000
_cell.length_c   1.000
_cell.angle_alpha   90.00
_cell.angle_beta   90.00
_cell.angle_gamma   90.00
#
_symmetry.space_group_name_H-M   'P 1'
#
loop_
_entity.id
_entity.type
_entity.pdbx_description
1 polymer ?
#
loop_
_entity_poly.entity_id
_entity_poly.type
_entity_poly.pdbx_seq_one_letter_code
_entity_poly.pdbx_strand_id
1 'polypeptide(L)'
;GLMMEDDCRESEEESREGVEEAKELVARIDGLKTLGNQHFRHGEHEAALRSYSEALQLIDTMRSFSSAVTVALCANQALCLLKLDRFEDAEQRASAALVVDPSNCKAVFRRGQARVHLGDLRGAHEDLQKSLRLDPQSREIRQKCEEVRKLYEAAPIDPREVEVAEGAAAALGMGDAGLYLEKPDLNEGRLAETHLEQREWVNTITSWVEITDICFAEQEKASTVTVYMGLPGVHKIPKNKVCVWMHVQSLEVRVIDLEGTNWVYIAKELCGQIDQEASSWKVKTDKLVLKLHKRASARNWDKWDKLR
;
A
#
# COMPACT_ATOMS: atom_id res chain seq x y z
N GLY A 1 -30.47 -44.08 20.54
CA GLY A 1 -31.18 -44.30 19.28
C GLY A 1 -31.66 -42.99 18.76
N LEU A 2 -32.81 -42.52 19.24
CA LEU A 2 -33.52 -41.35 18.68
C LEU A 2 -32.83 -39.99 18.92
N MET A 3 -32.18 -39.76 20.06
CA MET A 3 -31.53 -38.46 20.36
C MET A 3 -30.29 -38.12 19.50
N MET A 4 -29.65 -39.09 18.83
CA MET A 4 -28.49 -38.78 17.96
C MET A 4 -28.90 -38.50 16.50
N GLU A 5 -30.11 -38.87 16.10
CA GLU A 5 -30.61 -38.63 14.74
C GLU A 5 -31.21 -37.22 14.59
N ASP A 6 -31.71 -36.65 15.68
CA ASP A 6 -32.27 -35.29 15.71
C ASP A 6 -31.15 -34.21 15.70
N ASP A 7 -30.07 -34.38 16.48
CA ASP A 7 -28.90 -33.47 16.48
C ASP A 7 -28.19 -33.40 15.10
N CYS A 8 -28.13 -34.53 14.38
CA CYS A 8 -27.57 -34.57 13.02
C CYS A 8 -28.49 -33.90 11.99
N ARG A 9 -29.82 -33.89 12.19
CA ARG A 9 -30.76 -33.23 11.29
C ARG A 9 -30.80 -31.73 11.49
N GLU A 10 -30.78 -31.26 12.73
CA GLU A 10 -30.75 -29.82 13.05
C GLU A 10 -29.47 -29.16 12.49
N SER A 11 -28.32 -29.84 12.60
CA SER A 11 -27.06 -29.34 12.00
C SER A 11 -27.02 -29.37 10.47
N GLU A 12 -27.72 -30.32 9.83
CA GLU A 12 -27.91 -30.35 8.37
C GLU A 12 -28.92 -29.29 7.87
N GLU A 13 -29.91 -28.92 8.67
CA GLU A 13 -30.88 -27.87 8.37
C GLU A 13 -30.28 -26.46 8.53
N GLU A 14 -29.57 -26.19 9.64
CA GLU A 14 -28.85 -24.91 9.84
C GLU A 14 -27.79 -24.67 8.75
N SER A 15 -27.10 -25.72 8.30
CA SER A 15 -26.11 -25.61 7.22
C SER A 15 -26.75 -25.42 5.84
N ARG A 16 -27.98 -25.90 5.62
CA ARG A 16 -28.75 -25.62 4.39
C ARG A 16 -29.33 -24.21 4.39
N GLU A 17 -29.84 -23.75 5.52
CA GLU A 17 -30.34 -22.38 5.69
C GLU A 17 -29.22 -21.35 5.45
N GLY A 18 -28.03 -21.56 6.02
CA GLY A 18 -26.88 -20.67 5.79
C GLY A 18 -26.38 -20.66 4.33
N VAL A 19 -26.51 -21.77 3.60
CA VAL A 19 -26.17 -21.84 2.17
C VAL A 19 -27.21 -21.12 1.31
N GLU A 20 -28.50 -21.19 1.65
CA GLU A 20 -29.55 -20.51 0.92
C GLU A 20 -29.51 -18.99 1.14
N GLU A 21 -29.27 -18.55 2.37
CA GLU A 21 -29.07 -17.14 2.70
C GLU A 21 -27.86 -16.54 1.94
N ALA A 22 -26.76 -17.28 1.86
CA ALA A 22 -25.59 -16.85 1.09
C ALA A 22 -25.88 -16.71 -0.42
N LYS A 23 -26.70 -17.60 -1.00
CA LYS A 23 -27.11 -17.50 -2.41
C LYS A 23 -28.00 -16.29 -2.67
N GLU A 24 -28.97 -16.04 -1.80
CA GLU A 24 -29.86 -14.89 -1.92
C GLU A 24 -29.06 -13.57 -1.86
N LEU A 25 -28.06 -13.52 -0.99
CA LEU A 25 -27.20 -12.36 -0.84
C LEU A 25 -26.30 -12.13 -2.06
N VAL A 26 -25.76 -13.20 -2.66
CA VAL A 26 -25.04 -13.13 -3.95
C VAL A 26 -25.95 -12.64 -5.06
N ALA A 27 -27.18 -13.16 -5.16
CA ALA A 27 -28.16 -12.71 -6.13
C ALA A 27 -28.50 -11.22 -5.96
N ARG A 28 -28.62 -10.75 -4.72
CA ARG A 28 -28.84 -9.33 -4.40
C ARG A 28 -27.68 -8.45 -4.83
N ILE A 29 -26.43 -8.86 -4.59
CA ILE A 29 -25.24 -8.12 -5.06
C ILE A 29 -25.22 -8.02 -6.58
N ASP A 30 -25.50 -9.12 -7.29
CA ASP A 30 -25.55 -9.10 -8.74
C ASP A 30 -26.69 -8.22 -9.28
N GLY A 31 -27.83 -8.20 -8.59
CA GLY A 31 -28.91 -7.26 -8.84
C GLY A 31 -28.47 -5.80 -8.71
N LEU A 32 -27.82 -5.45 -7.59
CA LEU A 32 -27.32 -4.09 -7.33
C LEU A 32 -26.22 -3.66 -8.31
N LYS A 33 -25.31 -4.59 -8.66
CA LYS A 33 -24.30 -4.36 -9.71
C LYS A 33 -24.96 -4.07 -11.05
N THR A 34 -26.01 -4.82 -11.40
CA THR A 34 -26.76 -4.64 -12.65
C THR A 34 -27.52 -3.32 -12.66
N LEU A 35 -28.17 -2.98 -11.55
CA LEU A 35 -28.86 -1.70 -11.37
C LEU A 35 -27.90 -0.51 -11.49
N GLY A 36 -26.74 -0.58 -10.83
CA GLY A 36 -25.70 0.45 -10.95
C GLY A 36 -25.21 0.61 -12.39
N ASN A 37 -25.04 -0.49 -13.14
CA ASN A 37 -24.68 -0.44 -14.56
C ASN A 37 -25.78 0.20 -15.41
N GLN A 38 -27.06 0.01 -15.07
CA GLN A 38 -28.19 0.66 -15.74
C GLN A 38 -28.19 2.17 -15.47
N HIS A 39 -28.12 2.60 -14.21
CA HIS A 39 -28.00 4.01 -13.85
C HIS A 39 -26.81 4.68 -14.55
N PHE A 40 -25.67 3.99 -14.62
CA PHE A 40 -24.49 4.51 -15.33
C PHE A 40 -24.76 4.75 -16.82
N ARG A 41 -25.46 3.82 -17.50
CA ARG A 41 -25.83 3.98 -18.92
C ARG A 41 -26.81 5.13 -19.15
N HIS A 42 -27.64 5.45 -18.15
CA HIS A 42 -28.56 6.58 -18.18
C HIS A 42 -27.90 7.93 -17.79
N GLY A 43 -26.61 7.93 -17.46
CA GLY A 43 -25.90 9.14 -17.02
C GLY A 43 -26.14 9.51 -15.55
N GLU A 44 -26.87 8.68 -14.80
CA GLU A 44 -27.21 8.90 -13.40
C GLU A 44 -26.06 8.41 -12.50
N HIS A 45 -24.91 9.08 -12.58
CA HIS A 45 -23.67 8.63 -11.96
C HIS A 45 -23.73 8.54 -10.42
N GLU A 46 -24.46 9.44 -9.75
CA GLU A 46 -24.67 9.36 -8.31
C GLU A 46 -25.55 8.17 -7.89
N ALA A 47 -26.59 7.87 -8.68
CA ALA A 47 -27.44 6.72 -8.43
C ALA A 47 -26.67 5.41 -8.61
N ALA A 48 -25.85 5.34 -9.67
CA ALA A 48 -24.93 4.23 -9.90
C ALA A 48 -23.98 4.02 -8.71
N LEU A 49 -23.39 5.10 -8.18
CA LEU A 49 -22.52 5.04 -7.01
C LEU A 49 -23.23 4.48 -5.77
N ARG A 50 -24.49 4.88 -5.53
CA ARG A 50 -25.28 4.34 -4.41
C ARG A 50 -25.50 2.84 -4.54
N SER A 51 -25.92 2.37 -5.72
CA SER A 51 -26.13 0.94 -5.96
C SER A 51 -24.85 0.11 -5.79
N TYR A 52 -23.71 0.61 -6.28
CA TYR A 52 -22.43 -0.09 -6.07
C TYR A 52 -21.97 -0.08 -4.61
N SER A 53 -22.21 1.02 -3.88
CA SER A 53 -21.87 1.10 -2.46
C SER A 53 -22.72 0.14 -1.61
N GLU A 54 -24.01 0.02 -1.90
CA GLU A 54 -24.87 -0.98 -1.25
C GLU A 54 -24.38 -2.40 -1.54
N ALA A 55 -23.98 -2.70 -2.78
CA ALA A 55 -23.42 -4.00 -3.14
C ALA A 55 -22.14 -4.32 -2.35
N LEU A 56 -21.24 -3.35 -2.20
CA LEU A 56 -20.02 -3.51 -1.41
C LEU A 56 -20.30 -3.72 0.08
N GLN A 57 -21.28 -3.02 0.66
CA GLN A 57 -21.69 -3.23 2.05
C GLN A 57 -22.17 -4.66 2.29
N LEU A 58 -22.94 -5.24 1.36
CA LEU A 58 -23.37 -6.64 1.47
C LEU A 58 -22.18 -7.61 1.38
N ILE A 59 -21.19 -7.32 0.53
CA ILE A 59 -19.95 -8.12 0.46
C ILE A 59 -19.20 -8.08 1.80
N ASP A 60 -19.06 -6.89 2.39
CA ASP A 60 -18.38 -6.71 3.68
C ASP A 60 -19.10 -7.49 4.81
N THR A 61 -20.43 -7.52 4.79
CA THR A 61 -21.21 -8.28 5.79
C THR A 61 -21.00 -9.79 5.71
N MET A 62 -20.73 -10.33 4.52
CA MET A 62 -20.48 -11.76 4.35
C MET A 62 -19.12 -12.21 4.84
N ARG A 63 -18.19 -11.28 5.15
CA ARG A 63 -16.76 -11.59 5.33
C ARG A 63 -16.18 -12.45 4.21
N SER A 64 -16.83 -12.44 3.04
CA SER A 64 -16.52 -13.29 1.90
C SER A 64 -15.75 -12.45 0.90
N PHE A 65 -14.51 -12.85 0.63
CA PHE A 65 -13.66 -12.24 -0.37
C PHE A 65 -14.10 -12.68 -1.77
N SER A 66 -15.22 -12.15 -2.28
CA SER A 66 -15.50 -12.24 -3.71
C SER A 66 -14.62 -11.25 -4.47
N SER A 67 -13.37 -11.65 -4.71
CA SER A 67 -12.32 -10.77 -5.25
C SER A 67 -12.71 -10.13 -6.58
N ALA A 68 -13.25 -10.89 -7.51
CA ALA A 68 -13.58 -10.39 -8.85
C ALA A 68 -14.77 -9.40 -8.86
N VAL A 69 -15.80 -9.65 -8.04
CA VAL A 69 -16.98 -8.77 -7.98
C VAL A 69 -16.63 -7.46 -7.28
N THR A 70 -15.87 -7.52 -6.19
CA THR A 70 -15.36 -6.34 -5.48
C THR A 70 -14.49 -5.47 -6.41
N VAL A 71 -13.56 -6.07 -7.15
CA VAL A 71 -12.72 -5.36 -8.13
C VAL A 71 -13.59 -4.66 -9.17
N ALA A 72 -14.59 -5.35 -9.73
CA ALA A 72 -15.49 -4.77 -10.73
C ALA A 72 -16.32 -3.60 -10.18
N LEU A 73 -16.85 -3.73 -8.96
CA LEU A 73 -17.63 -2.67 -8.29
C LEU A 73 -16.76 -1.45 -7.99
N CYS A 74 -15.59 -1.63 -7.36
CA CYS A 74 -14.66 -0.55 -7.05
C CYS A 74 -14.17 0.16 -8.32
N ALA A 75 -13.83 -0.61 -9.36
CA ALA A 75 -13.48 -0.02 -10.64
C ALA A 75 -14.65 0.80 -11.19
N ASN A 76 -15.89 0.28 -11.17
CA ASN A 76 -17.05 0.98 -11.73
C ASN A 76 -17.40 2.25 -10.94
N GLN A 77 -17.20 2.24 -9.61
CA GLN A 77 -17.29 3.44 -8.79
C GLN A 77 -16.26 4.48 -9.21
N ALA A 78 -15.00 4.09 -9.44
CA ALA A 78 -13.96 5.00 -9.92
C ALA A 78 -14.37 5.68 -11.24
N LEU A 79 -14.99 4.93 -12.16
CA LEU A 79 -15.51 5.50 -13.40
C LEU A 79 -16.64 6.51 -13.17
N CYS A 80 -17.57 6.23 -12.26
CA CYS A 80 -18.65 7.17 -11.92
C CYS A 80 -18.09 8.44 -11.30
N LEU A 81 -17.08 8.33 -10.42
CA LEU A 81 -16.43 9.45 -9.76
C LEU A 81 -15.64 10.32 -10.76
N LEU A 82 -14.97 9.71 -11.73
CA LEU A 82 -14.36 10.44 -12.86
C LEU A 82 -15.40 11.23 -13.67
N LYS A 83 -16.62 10.70 -13.84
CA LYS A 83 -17.71 11.42 -14.53
C LYS A 83 -18.35 12.54 -13.70
N LEU A 84 -18.11 12.54 -12.38
CA LEU A 84 -18.58 13.54 -11.44
C LEU A 84 -17.46 14.54 -11.05
N ASP A 85 -16.32 14.50 -11.73
CA ASP A 85 -15.13 15.32 -11.44
C ASP A 85 -14.61 15.18 -9.99
N ARG A 86 -14.87 14.03 -9.35
CA ARG A 86 -14.39 13.69 -7.99
C ARG A 86 -13.12 12.86 -8.10
N PHE A 87 -12.02 13.52 -8.44
CA PHE A 87 -10.79 12.85 -8.87
C PHE A 87 -10.05 12.15 -7.73
N GLU A 88 -10.00 12.72 -6.53
CA GLU A 88 -9.37 12.07 -5.36
C GLU A 88 -10.11 10.78 -4.99
N ASP A 89 -11.43 10.84 -4.93
CA ASP A 89 -12.26 9.66 -4.63
C ASP A 89 -12.12 8.59 -5.72
N ALA A 90 -12.00 9.01 -6.98
CA ALA A 90 -11.80 8.11 -8.11
C ALA A 90 -10.46 7.37 -8.01
N GLU A 91 -9.37 8.08 -7.65
CA GLU A 91 -8.06 7.49 -7.41
C GLU A 91 -8.14 6.44 -6.29
N GLN A 92 -8.76 6.78 -5.16
CA GLN A 92 -8.92 5.87 -4.02
C GLN A 92 -9.68 4.59 -4.40
N ARG A 93 -10.81 4.72 -5.10
CA ARG A 93 -11.61 3.55 -5.53
C ARG A 93 -10.88 2.69 -6.55
N ALA A 94 -10.11 3.30 -7.45
CA ALA A 94 -9.28 2.56 -8.39
C ALA A 94 -8.12 1.85 -7.67
N SER A 95 -7.45 2.51 -6.72
CA SER A 95 -6.43 1.88 -5.87
C SER A 95 -6.99 0.71 -5.07
N ALA A 96 -8.18 0.83 -4.47
CA ALA A 96 -8.83 -0.27 -3.75
C ALA A 96 -9.10 -1.49 -4.65
N ALA A 97 -9.49 -1.27 -5.91
CA ALA A 97 -9.62 -2.36 -6.88
C ALA A 97 -8.25 -3.02 -7.19
N LEU A 98 -7.19 -2.22 -7.29
CA LEU A 98 -5.83 -2.70 -7.59
C LEU A 98 -5.15 -3.41 -6.41
N VAL A 99 -5.59 -3.16 -5.19
CA VAL A 99 -5.17 -3.94 -4.01
C VAL A 99 -5.60 -5.39 -4.15
N VAL A 100 -6.81 -5.63 -4.69
CA VAL A 100 -7.37 -6.98 -4.87
C VAL A 100 -6.89 -7.63 -6.17
N ASP A 101 -6.87 -6.87 -7.28
CA ASP A 101 -6.35 -7.32 -8.57
C ASP A 101 -5.39 -6.26 -9.16
N PRO A 102 -4.07 -6.39 -8.91
CA PRO A 102 -3.06 -5.47 -9.43
C PRO A 102 -2.95 -5.47 -10.96
N SER A 103 -3.53 -6.46 -11.64
CA SER A 103 -3.51 -6.63 -13.09
C SER A 103 -4.79 -6.16 -13.77
N ASN A 104 -5.73 -5.57 -13.01
CA ASN A 104 -6.98 -5.08 -13.58
C ASN A 104 -6.76 -3.87 -14.49
N CYS A 105 -6.76 -4.10 -15.81
CA CYS A 105 -6.49 -3.05 -16.79
C CYS A 105 -7.41 -1.83 -16.65
N LYS A 106 -8.71 -2.04 -16.36
CA LYS A 106 -9.70 -0.95 -16.22
C LYS A 106 -9.42 -0.10 -14.97
N ALA A 107 -9.08 -0.72 -13.85
CA ALA A 107 -8.75 0.02 -12.63
C ALA A 107 -7.45 0.81 -12.77
N VAL A 108 -6.39 0.22 -13.36
CA VAL A 108 -5.14 0.95 -13.65
C VAL A 108 -5.41 2.14 -14.56
N PHE A 109 -6.20 1.95 -15.62
CA PHE A 109 -6.55 3.02 -16.54
C PHE A 109 -7.32 4.16 -15.85
N ARG A 110 -8.31 3.84 -15.02
CA ARG A 110 -9.14 4.81 -14.29
C ARG A 110 -8.31 5.59 -13.26
N ARG A 111 -7.37 4.94 -12.57
CA ARG A 111 -6.43 5.60 -11.67
C ARG A 111 -5.53 6.58 -12.41
N GLY A 112 -4.99 6.16 -13.56
CA GLY A 112 -4.21 7.02 -14.44
C GLY A 112 -4.99 8.25 -14.86
N GLN A 113 -6.25 8.10 -15.28
CA GLN A 113 -7.13 9.24 -15.61
C GLN A 113 -7.31 10.20 -14.43
N ALA A 114 -7.60 9.68 -13.23
CA ALA A 114 -7.78 10.52 -12.04
C ALA A 114 -6.52 11.34 -11.75
N ARG A 115 -5.35 10.72 -11.80
CA ARG A 115 -4.05 11.37 -11.56
C ARG A 115 -3.72 12.49 -12.54
N VAL A 116 -4.14 12.35 -13.81
CA VAL A 116 -4.02 13.46 -14.78
C VAL A 116 -4.76 14.70 -14.30
N HIS A 117 -6.00 14.52 -13.81
CA HIS A 117 -6.81 15.63 -13.32
C HIS A 117 -6.30 16.21 -11.99
N LEU A 118 -5.63 15.39 -11.17
CA LEU A 118 -4.98 15.82 -9.93
C LEU A 118 -3.60 16.47 -10.15
N GLY A 119 -3.08 16.46 -11.38
CA GLY A 119 -1.76 17.03 -11.71
C GLY A 119 -0.57 16.10 -11.44
N ASP A 120 -0.80 14.88 -10.95
CA ASP A 120 0.22 13.83 -10.84
C ASP A 120 0.47 13.20 -12.23
N LEU A 121 1.14 13.95 -13.10
CA LEU A 121 1.43 13.52 -14.47
C LEU A 121 2.38 12.31 -14.51
N ARG A 122 3.27 12.18 -13.53
CA ARG A 122 4.21 11.05 -13.43
C ARG A 122 3.47 9.77 -13.08
N GLY A 123 2.70 9.76 -11.99
CA GLY A 123 1.92 8.60 -11.58
C GLY A 123 0.87 8.23 -12.62
N ALA A 124 0.26 9.23 -13.28
CA ALA A 124 -0.62 9.01 -14.42
C ALA A 124 0.09 8.31 -15.59
N HIS A 125 1.29 8.77 -15.97
CA HIS A 125 2.06 8.17 -17.06
C HIS A 125 2.46 6.71 -16.73
N GLU A 126 2.94 6.43 -15.52
CA GLU A 126 3.28 5.07 -15.07
C GLU A 126 2.07 4.12 -15.12
N ASP A 127 0.90 4.58 -14.65
CA ASP A 127 -0.34 3.81 -14.70
C ASP A 127 -0.82 3.60 -16.14
N LEU A 128 -0.82 4.62 -16.99
CA LEU A 128 -1.24 4.51 -18.38
C LEU A 128 -0.32 3.58 -19.18
N GLN A 129 1.00 3.62 -18.93
CA GLN A 129 1.93 2.67 -19.53
C GLN A 129 1.65 1.23 -19.06
N LYS A 130 1.37 1.04 -17.77
CA LYS A 130 1.00 -0.29 -17.24
C LYS A 130 -0.30 -0.79 -17.87
N SER A 131 -1.30 0.08 -17.97
CA SER A 131 -2.58 -0.22 -18.62
C SER A 131 -2.38 -0.59 -20.09
N LEU A 132 -1.50 0.11 -20.82
CA LEU A 132 -1.18 -0.21 -22.21
C LEU A 132 -0.45 -1.55 -22.37
N ARG A 133 0.38 -1.94 -21.39
CA ARG A 133 1.00 -3.29 -21.38
C ARG A 133 -0.05 -4.39 -21.14
N LEU A 134 -1.07 -4.11 -20.33
CA LEU A 134 -2.14 -5.06 -20.02
C LEU A 134 -3.15 -5.19 -21.17
N ASP A 135 -3.44 -4.09 -21.88
CA ASP A 135 -4.26 -4.07 -23.10
C ASP A 135 -3.62 -3.24 -24.22
N PRO A 136 -2.71 -3.84 -25.01
CA PRO A 136 -2.00 -3.14 -26.08
C PRO A 136 -2.88 -2.71 -27.26
N GLN A 137 -4.05 -3.33 -27.42
CA GLN A 137 -4.96 -3.11 -28.54
C GLN A 137 -5.94 -1.97 -28.27
N SER A 138 -6.07 -1.53 -27.02
CA SER A 138 -6.93 -0.41 -26.68
C SER A 138 -6.43 0.91 -27.27
N ARG A 139 -7.20 1.42 -28.24
CA ARG A 139 -6.98 2.74 -28.84
C ARG A 139 -7.14 3.87 -27.81
N GLU A 140 -8.09 3.71 -26.88
CA GLU A 140 -8.38 4.71 -25.85
C GLU A 140 -7.19 4.89 -24.90
N ILE A 141 -6.62 3.78 -24.41
CA ILE A 141 -5.44 3.80 -23.52
C ILE A 141 -4.25 4.43 -24.25
N ARG A 142 -4.02 4.04 -25.52
CA ARG A 142 -2.93 4.58 -26.33
C ARG A 142 -3.04 6.10 -26.52
N GLN A 143 -4.23 6.58 -26.87
CA GLN A 143 -4.49 8.01 -27.04
C GLN A 143 -4.24 8.78 -25.74
N LYS A 144 -4.76 8.28 -24.61
CA LYS A 144 -4.57 8.95 -23.32
C LYS A 144 -3.11 8.92 -22.87
N CYS A 145 -2.40 7.82 -23.11
CA CYS A 145 -0.97 7.73 -22.81
C CYS A 145 -0.14 8.74 -23.63
N GLU A 146 -0.48 8.95 -24.90
CA GLU A 146 0.20 9.94 -25.75
C GLU A 146 -0.12 11.38 -25.32
N GLU A 147 -1.37 11.66 -24.95
CA GLU A 147 -1.79 12.95 -24.39
C GLU A 147 -1.01 13.28 -23.11
N VAL A 148 -0.96 12.36 -22.16
CA VAL A 148 -0.24 12.55 -20.90
C VAL A 148 1.26 12.67 -21.11
N ARG A 149 1.85 11.91 -22.06
CA ARG A 149 3.26 12.05 -22.41
C ARG A 149 3.58 13.46 -22.89
N LYS A 150 2.75 14.04 -23.76
CA LYS A 150 2.93 15.43 -24.22
C LYS A 150 2.78 16.44 -23.09
N LEU A 151 1.83 16.24 -22.19
CA LEU A 151 1.65 17.10 -21.01
C LEU A 151 2.86 17.02 -20.06
N TYR A 152 3.38 15.81 -19.84
CA TYR A 152 4.56 15.57 -19.02
C TYR A 152 5.82 16.19 -19.62
N GLU A 153 6.03 16.06 -20.94
CA GLU A 153 7.16 16.66 -21.66
C GLU A 153 7.08 18.19 -21.77
N ALA A 154 5.87 18.75 -21.77
CA ALA A 154 5.65 20.20 -21.80
C ALA A 154 5.70 20.84 -20.40
N ALA A 155 5.66 20.04 -19.33
CA ALA A 155 5.80 20.54 -17.97
C ALA A 155 7.24 21.06 -17.74
N PRO A 156 7.42 22.22 -17.10
CA PRO A 156 8.75 22.66 -16.68
C PRO A 156 9.33 21.59 -15.76
N ILE A 157 10.46 21.01 -16.16
CA ILE A 157 11.14 19.98 -15.38
C ILE A 157 11.50 20.61 -14.02
N ASP A 158 10.91 20.13 -12.93
CA ASP A 158 11.35 20.51 -11.59
C ASP A 158 12.82 20.04 -11.45
N PRO A 159 13.77 20.91 -11.09
CA PRO A 159 15.17 20.51 -10.87
C PRO A 159 15.33 19.29 -9.95
N ARG A 160 14.37 19.04 -9.04
CA ARG A 160 14.32 17.88 -8.16
C ARG A 160 14.00 16.56 -8.87
N GLU A 161 13.33 16.59 -10.02
CA GLU A 161 12.99 15.41 -10.82
C GLU A 161 14.14 14.95 -11.74
N VAL A 162 15.02 15.88 -12.15
CA VAL A 162 16.23 15.57 -12.92
C VAL A 162 17.18 14.68 -12.10
N GLU A 163 17.37 14.99 -10.81
CA GLU A 163 18.23 14.20 -9.91
C GLU A 163 17.71 12.77 -9.69
N VAL A 164 16.38 12.57 -9.67
CA VAL A 164 15.76 11.25 -9.50
C VAL A 164 15.87 10.41 -10.79
N ALA A 165 15.72 11.04 -11.96
CA ALA A 165 15.88 10.38 -13.25
C ALA A 165 17.34 10.00 -13.56
N GLU A 166 18.29 10.87 -13.23
CA GLU A 166 19.73 10.59 -13.37
C GLU A 166 20.19 9.51 -12.38
N GLY A 167 19.66 9.50 -11.15
CA GLY A 167 19.87 8.42 -10.18
C GLY A 167 19.29 7.07 -10.61
N ALA A 168 18.15 7.06 -11.32
CA ALA A 168 17.55 5.85 -11.86
C ALA A 168 18.27 5.31 -13.12
N ALA A 169 18.75 6.20 -13.99
CA ALA A 169 19.57 5.84 -15.15
C ALA A 169 20.94 5.27 -14.72
N ALA A 170 21.56 5.84 -13.69
CA ALA A 170 22.80 5.32 -13.09
C ALA A 170 22.63 3.91 -12.48
N ALA A 171 21.43 3.57 -11.98
CA ALA A 171 21.12 2.23 -11.46
C ALA A 171 20.90 1.17 -12.56
N LEU A 172 20.64 1.59 -13.80
CA LEU A 172 20.34 0.72 -14.95
C LEU A 172 21.53 0.47 -15.89
N GLY A 173 22.72 0.99 -15.57
CA GLY A 173 23.97 0.55 -16.18
C GLY A 173 24.15 0.87 -17.66
N MET A 174 23.61 1.99 -18.15
CA MET A 174 23.95 2.52 -19.47
C MET A 174 25.13 3.50 -19.34
N GLY A 175 26.35 3.04 -19.70
CA GLY A 175 27.58 3.86 -19.74
C GLY A 175 27.50 4.97 -20.80
N ASP A 176 28.31 6.03 -20.78
CA ASP A 176 29.74 6.12 -20.46
C ASP A 176 30.17 7.60 -20.23
N ALA A 177 31.35 7.78 -19.65
CA ALA A 177 32.22 8.96 -19.65
C ALA A 177 31.98 10.10 -18.62
N GLY A 178 32.42 9.82 -17.38
CA GLY A 178 33.54 10.54 -16.76
C GLY A 178 33.41 12.04 -16.44
N LEU A 179 33.25 12.36 -15.16
CA LEU A 179 34.06 13.35 -14.45
C LEU A 179 33.87 13.19 -12.93
N TYR A 180 34.95 12.81 -12.25
CA TYR A 180 35.06 12.90 -10.78
C TYR A 180 34.94 14.36 -10.37
N LEU A 181 34.16 14.67 -9.33
CA LEU A 181 34.47 15.69 -8.32
C LEU A 181 33.59 15.49 -7.06
N GLU A 182 34.27 15.14 -5.97
CA GLU A 182 33.99 15.28 -4.52
C GLU A 182 32.59 14.98 -3.93
N LYS A 183 32.58 14.05 -2.96
CA LYS A 183 31.43 13.72 -2.10
C LYS A 183 31.14 14.86 -1.11
N PRO A 184 29.87 15.29 -0.97
CA PRO A 184 29.30 15.75 0.29
C PRO A 184 28.33 14.70 0.86
N ASP A 185 28.17 14.76 2.18
CA ASP A 185 27.61 13.73 3.05
C ASP A 185 26.16 13.30 2.74
N LEU A 186 25.94 11.97 2.84
CA LEU A 186 24.64 11.32 2.88
C LEU A 186 23.86 11.74 4.15
N ASN A 187 23.15 12.85 4.05
CA ASN A 187 21.90 13.16 4.76
C ASN A 187 20.83 13.18 3.65
N GLU A 188 19.62 12.62 3.74
CA GLU A 188 18.76 12.26 4.84
C GLU A 188 17.69 11.36 4.20
N GLY A 189 17.33 10.25 4.85
CA GLY A 189 15.99 9.67 4.66
C GLY A 189 14.99 10.58 5.38
N ARG A 190 14.87 11.82 4.92
CA ARG A 190 13.91 12.80 5.42
C ARG A 190 12.53 12.25 5.12
N LEU A 191 11.67 12.22 6.15
CA LEU A 191 10.26 11.87 6.14
C LEU A 191 9.60 12.17 4.78
N ALA A 192 9.68 11.23 3.85
CA ALA A 192 8.81 11.22 2.71
C ALA A 192 7.61 10.40 3.17
N GLU A 193 6.43 11.00 3.05
CA GLU A 193 5.12 10.38 3.14
C GLU A 193 4.93 9.31 2.03
N THR A 194 5.98 8.60 1.65
CA THR A 194 5.92 7.44 0.79
C THR A 194 5.24 6.33 1.57
N HIS A 195 3.99 6.12 1.19
CA HIS A 195 3.08 5.03 1.55
C HIS A 195 2.18 5.28 2.77
N LEU A 196 1.17 6.14 2.59
CA LEU A 196 -0.11 5.93 3.28
C LEU A 196 -0.80 4.63 2.78
N GLU A 197 -0.66 4.27 1.50
CA GLU A 197 -1.26 3.07 0.91
C GLU A 197 -0.66 1.73 1.42
N GLN A 198 0.61 1.69 1.83
CA GLN A 198 1.15 0.49 2.49
C GLN A 198 0.62 0.35 3.92
N ARG A 199 0.20 1.43 4.59
CA ARG A 199 -0.24 1.37 6.00
C ARG A 199 -1.52 0.56 6.16
N GLU A 200 -2.46 0.66 5.22
CA GLU A 200 -3.72 -0.09 5.30
C GLU A 200 -3.52 -1.57 4.99
N TRP A 201 -2.79 -1.91 3.91
CA TRP A 201 -2.49 -3.31 3.59
C TRP A 201 -1.66 -4.00 4.67
N VAL A 202 -0.63 -3.33 5.19
CA VAL A 202 0.18 -3.86 6.29
C VAL A 202 -0.69 -4.13 7.53
N ASN A 203 -1.74 -3.36 7.79
CA ASN A 203 -2.65 -3.62 8.90
C ASN A 203 -3.68 -4.75 8.65
N THR A 204 -3.84 -5.21 7.41
CA THR A 204 -4.71 -6.36 7.08
C THR A 204 -4.01 -7.71 7.21
N ILE A 205 -2.68 -7.74 7.31
CA ILE A 205 -1.92 -8.98 7.51
C ILE A 205 -2.16 -9.48 8.94
N THR A 206 -2.63 -10.73 9.06
CA THR A 206 -2.95 -11.36 10.35
C THR A 206 -1.85 -12.29 10.87
N SER A 207 -0.91 -12.70 10.02
CA SER A 207 0.20 -13.60 10.37
C SER A 207 1.52 -12.85 10.40
N TRP A 208 2.10 -12.75 11.59
CA TRP A 208 3.36 -12.05 11.86
C TRP A 208 4.29 -12.92 12.70
N VAL A 209 5.58 -12.91 12.35
CA VAL A 209 6.66 -13.49 13.15
C VAL A 209 7.40 -12.36 13.85
N GLU A 210 7.59 -12.48 15.16
CA GLU A 210 8.30 -11.48 15.94
C GLU A 210 9.81 -11.50 15.62
N ILE A 211 10.39 -10.33 15.40
CA ILE A 211 11.84 -10.18 15.23
C ILE A 211 12.49 -10.28 16.61
N THR A 212 13.28 -11.34 16.83
CA THR A 212 13.92 -11.62 18.12
C THR A 212 15.43 -11.40 18.11
N ASP A 213 16.08 -11.41 16.94
CA ASP A 213 17.52 -11.16 16.81
C ASP A 213 17.79 -9.65 16.78
N ILE A 214 17.79 -9.04 17.97
CA ILE A 214 17.95 -7.60 18.14
C ILE A 214 19.15 -7.30 19.05
N CYS A 215 20.09 -6.51 18.52
CA CYS A 215 21.28 -6.06 19.22
C CYS A 215 21.30 -4.53 19.33
N PHE A 216 21.74 -4.01 20.48
CA PHE A 216 21.82 -2.58 20.74
C PHE A 216 23.27 -2.14 20.88
N ALA A 217 23.61 -1.00 20.28
CA ALA A 217 24.89 -0.33 20.49
C ALA A 217 24.67 1.11 20.90
N GLU A 218 25.24 1.47 22.04
CA GLU A 218 25.26 2.81 22.61
C GLU A 218 26.68 3.11 23.11
N GLN A 219 27.16 4.32 22.88
CA GLN A 219 28.40 4.81 23.51
C GLN A 219 28.01 5.63 24.75
N GLU A 220 28.79 5.55 25.84
CA GLU A 220 28.48 6.07 27.19
C GLU A 220 28.11 7.58 27.29
N LYS A 221 28.16 8.35 26.21
CA LYS A 221 27.74 9.77 26.15
C LYS A 221 27.02 10.12 24.85
N ALA A 222 26.61 9.14 24.05
CA ALA A 222 25.97 9.39 22.79
C ALA A 222 24.52 9.82 23.00
N SER A 223 24.11 10.86 22.27
CA SER A 223 22.71 11.23 22.07
C SER A 223 21.99 10.25 21.14
N THR A 224 22.60 9.11 20.79
CA THR A 224 22.09 8.18 19.78
C THR A 224 22.22 6.74 20.24
N VAL A 225 21.19 5.94 19.96
CA VAL A 225 21.23 4.48 20.09
C VAL A 225 21.03 3.83 18.74
N THR A 226 21.90 2.87 18.45
CA THR A 226 21.82 2.08 17.23
C THR A 226 21.21 0.73 17.54
N VAL A 227 20.10 0.41 16.88
CA VAL A 227 19.42 -0.88 16.95
C VAL A 227 19.76 -1.67 15.69
N TYR A 228 20.29 -2.87 15.86
CA TYR A 228 20.53 -3.83 14.81
C TYR A 228 19.48 -4.93 14.91
N MET A 229 18.75 -5.18 13.83
CA MET A 229 17.75 -6.24 13.77
C MET A 229 18.15 -7.22 12.65
N GLY A 230 18.39 -8.46 13.02
CA GLY A 230 18.55 -9.58 12.10
C GLY A 230 17.22 -10.30 11.90
N LEU A 231 17.01 -10.86 10.71
CA LEU A 231 15.87 -11.71 10.41
C LEU A 231 16.38 -13.15 10.24
N PRO A 232 16.03 -14.09 11.14
CA PRO A 232 16.49 -15.47 11.05
C PRO A 232 16.15 -16.10 9.68
N GLY A 233 17.14 -16.70 9.04
CA GLY A 233 16.98 -17.37 7.73
C GLY A 233 17.05 -16.44 6.51
N VAL A 234 17.09 -15.12 6.70
CA VAL A 234 17.06 -14.15 5.61
C VAL A 234 18.47 -13.66 5.26
N HIS A 235 18.86 -13.85 4.00
CA HIS A 235 20.20 -13.43 3.52
C HIS A 235 20.23 -12.06 2.86
N LYS A 236 19.09 -11.56 2.36
CA LYS A 236 18.98 -10.25 1.72
C LYS A 236 17.68 -9.56 2.06
N ILE A 237 17.74 -8.35 2.62
CA ILE A 237 16.55 -7.54 2.92
C ILE A 237 16.35 -6.46 1.84
N PRO A 238 15.26 -6.49 1.06
CA PRO A 238 14.92 -5.42 0.12
C PRO A 238 14.37 -4.19 0.86
N LYS A 239 14.88 -2.98 0.55
CA LYS A 239 14.45 -1.74 1.20
C LYS A 239 12.94 -1.44 1.02
N ASN A 240 12.37 -1.80 -0.14
CA ASN A 240 10.95 -1.60 -0.47
C ASN A 240 9.99 -2.53 0.30
N LYS A 241 10.52 -3.49 1.05
CA LYS A 241 9.73 -4.44 1.87
C LYS A 241 9.78 -4.07 3.36
N VAL A 242 10.45 -2.98 3.74
CA VAL A 242 10.62 -2.57 5.13
C VAL A 242 9.80 -1.31 5.40
N CYS A 243 8.95 -1.37 6.42
CA CYS A 243 8.21 -0.24 6.97
C CYS A 243 8.70 0.03 8.39
N VAL A 244 9.06 1.28 8.69
CA VAL A 244 9.50 1.70 10.02
C VAL A 244 8.70 2.93 10.45
N TRP A 245 8.06 2.83 11.61
CA TRP A 245 7.38 3.94 12.27
C TRP A 245 8.09 4.29 13.56
N MET A 246 8.60 5.51 13.65
CA MET A 246 9.21 6.07 14.84
C MET A 246 8.27 7.12 15.41
N HIS A 247 7.72 6.84 16.58
CA HIS A 247 6.91 7.80 17.33
C HIS A 247 7.70 8.35 18.51
N VAL A 248 7.11 9.31 19.23
CA VAL A 248 7.78 10.00 20.34
C VAL A 248 8.24 9.02 21.43
N GLN A 249 7.48 7.94 21.69
CA GLN A 249 7.81 6.93 22.70
C GLN A 249 7.50 5.49 22.23
N SER A 250 7.39 5.26 20.93
CA SER A 250 7.24 3.92 20.39
C SER A 250 7.99 3.77 19.08
N LEU A 251 8.41 2.54 18.82
CA LEU A 251 9.07 2.14 17.59
C LEU A 251 8.34 0.91 17.06
N GLU A 252 7.97 0.96 15.79
CA GLU A 252 7.35 -0.16 15.11
C GLU A 252 8.10 -0.41 13.80
N VAL A 253 8.44 -1.68 13.57
CA VAL A 253 9.12 -2.13 12.36
C VAL A 253 8.34 -3.31 11.83
N ARG A 254 8.00 -3.27 10.54
CA ARG A 254 7.38 -4.39 9.84
C ARG A 254 8.16 -4.67 8.56
N VAL A 255 8.43 -5.95 8.31
CA VAL A 255 9.04 -6.41 7.06
C VAL A 255 8.09 -7.40 6.42
N ILE A 256 7.72 -7.15 5.17
CA ILE A 256 6.61 -7.83 4.51
C ILE A 256 7.10 -8.76 3.41
N ASP A 257 6.42 -9.89 3.25
CA ASP A 257 6.58 -10.80 2.11
C ASP A 257 8.07 -11.12 1.83
N LEU A 258 8.78 -11.54 2.87
CA LEU A 258 10.17 -11.93 2.80
C LEU A 258 10.29 -13.44 2.97
N GLU A 259 10.54 -14.13 1.86
CA GLU A 259 10.57 -15.60 1.79
C GLU A 259 9.26 -16.24 2.31
N GLY A 260 8.13 -15.58 2.05
CA GLY A 260 6.81 -16.02 2.51
C GLY A 260 6.50 -15.73 3.98
N THR A 261 7.39 -15.04 4.70
CA THR A 261 7.22 -14.66 6.11
C THR A 261 7.08 -13.15 6.25
N ASN A 262 6.14 -12.72 7.10
CA ASN A 262 6.03 -11.33 7.52
C ASN A 262 6.61 -11.19 8.92
N TRP A 263 7.40 -10.16 9.13
CA TRP A 263 8.13 -9.93 10.37
C TRP A 263 7.66 -8.64 11.03
N VAL A 264 7.54 -8.64 12.35
CA VAL A 264 7.12 -7.49 13.12
C VAL A 264 8.01 -7.30 14.35
N TYR A 265 8.27 -6.04 14.68
CA TYR A 265 8.82 -5.65 15.96
C TYR A 265 8.09 -4.40 16.43
N ILE A 266 7.55 -4.45 17.66
CA ILE A 266 6.81 -3.35 18.25
C ILE A 266 7.35 -3.11 19.65
N ALA A 267 7.99 -1.96 19.84
CA ALA A 267 8.37 -1.46 21.15
C ALA A 267 7.48 -0.28 21.53
N LYS A 268 6.65 -0.46 22.56
CA LYS A 268 5.78 0.59 23.12
C LYS A 268 6.37 1.10 24.43
N GLU A 269 6.00 2.34 24.79
CA GLU A 269 6.36 2.95 26.08
C GLU A 269 7.85 3.04 26.36
N LEU A 270 8.63 3.48 25.38
CA LEU A 270 10.06 3.71 25.54
C LEU A 270 10.32 4.69 26.68
N CYS A 271 11.27 4.33 27.55
CA CYS A 271 11.62 5.09 28.75
C CYS A 271 12.11 6.52 28.45
N GLY A 272 12.55 6.80 27.23
CA GLY A 272 12.93 8.13 26.77
C GLY A 272 12.37 8.48 25.39
N GLN A 273 12.23 9.78 25.14
CA GLN A 273 11.62 10.30 23.92
C GLN A 273 12.58 10.25 22.73
N ILE A 274 12.13 9.67 21.62
CA ILE A 274 12.85 9.68 20.35
C ILE A 274 12.62 11.01 19.63
N ASP A 275 13.70 11.59 19.12
CA ASP A 275 13.63 12.68 18.15
C ASP A 275 13.38 12.08 16.76
N GLN A 276 12.16 12.23 16.26
CA GLN A 276 11.72 11.64 14.99
C GLN A 276 12.45 12.25 13.79
N GLU A 277 12.80 13.53 13.86
CA GLU A 277 13.41 14.26 12.75
C GLU A 277 14.90 13.94 12.63
N ALA A 278 15.58 13.74 13.77
CA ALA A 278 16.98 13.36 13.78
C ALA A 278 17.20 11.85 13.58
N SER A 279 16.21 11.00 13.90
CA SER A 279 16.33 9.55 13.77
C SER A 279 16.27 9.07 12.33
N SER A 280 16.98 7.96 12.04
CA SER A 280 17.06 7.40 10.69
C SER A 280 17.15 5.88 10.71
N TRP A 281 16.89 5.24 9.57
CA TRP A 281 17.06 3.80 9.40
C TRP A 281 17.69 3.49 8.04
N LYS A 282 18.35 2.33 7.96
CA LYS A 282 18.91 1.80 6.73
C LYS A 282 18.93 0.29 6.73
N VAL A 283 18.88 -0.28 5.55
CA VAL A 283 19.00 -1.73 5.34
C VAL A 283 20.43 -2.02 4.89
N LYS A 284 21.12 -2.92 5.60
CA LYS A 284 22.34 -3.60 5.15
C LYS A 284 21.95 -4.94 4.52
N THR A 285 22.92 -5.67 3.97
CA THR A 285 22.69 -6.94 3.27
C THR A 285 21.74 -7.86 4.03
N ASP A 286 22.04 -8.17 5.30
CA ASP A 286 21.33 -9.14 6.14
C ASP A 286 20.67 -8.53 7.38
N LYS A 287 20.79 -7.20 7.59
CA LYS A 287 20.39 -6.55 8.84
C LYS A 287 19.73 -5.20 8.60
N LEU A 288 18.69 -4.92 9.37
CA LEU A 288 18.12 -3.59 9.49
C LEU A 288 18.86 -2.82 10.60
N VAL A 289 19.24 -1.57 10.32
CA VAL A 289 19.97 -0.71 11.26
C VAL A 289 19.17 0.57 11.47
N LEU A 290 18.72 0.80 12.69
CA LEU A 290 17.99 2.00 13.10
C LEU A 290 18.89 2.83 14.00
N LYS A 291 19.02 4.12 13.71
CA LYS A 291 19.75 5.09 14.52
C LYS A 291 18.74 6.05 15.14
N LEU A 292 18.44 5.82 16.42
CA LEU A 292 17.48 6.60 17.20
C LEU A 292 18.20 7.72 17.93
N HIS A 293 17.77 8.97 17.73
CA HIS A 293 18.28 10.12 18.48
C HIS A 293 17.43 10.37 19.72
N LYS A 294 18.09 10.60 20.84
CA LYS A 294 17.46 10.94 22.11
C LYS A 294 17.09 12.42 22.12
N ARG A 295 15.87 12.74 22.51
CA ARG A 295 15.48 14.14 22.76
C ARG A 295 16.17 14.68 24.02
N ALA A 296 16.65 15.92 23.97
CA ALA A 296 17.42 16.56 25.06
C ALA A 296 16.69 16.63 26.43
N SER A 297 15.36 16.52 26.44
CA SER A 297 14.53 16.47 27.66
C SER A 297 14.58 15.13 28.39
N ALA A 298 15.06 14.05 27.75
CA ALA A 298 15.08 12.71 28.31
C ALA A 298 16.38 12.47 29.11
N ARG A 299 16.37 12.82 30.39
CA ARG A 299 17.57 12.78 31.26
C ARG A 299 18.08 11.39 31.62
N ASN A 300 17.23 10.36 31.64
CA ASN A 300 17.65 8.98 31.92
C ASN A 300 17.06 8.02 30.89
N TRP A 301 17.92 7.53 29.99
CA TRP A 301 17.61 6.34 29.19
C TRP A 301 18.35 5.10 29.74
N ASP A 302 18.70 5.09 31.02
CA ASP A 302 19.62 4.09 31.62
C ASP A 302 19.11 2.63 31.57
N LYS A 303 17.90 2.39 31.08
CA LYS A 303 17.29 1.07 30.93
C LYS A 303 16.45 0.99 29.67
N TRP A 304 17.10 0.66 28.57
CA TRP A 304 16.49 0.27 27.29
C TRP A 304 15.89 -1.15 27.35
N ASP A 305 15.69 -1.72 28.54
CA ASP A 305 15.22 -3.09 28.75
C ASP A 305 13.86 -3.36 28.08
N LYS A 306 13.05 -2.31 27.83
CA LYS A 306 11.80 -2.41 27.06
C LYS A 306 11.99 -2.52 25.54
N LEU A 307 13.21 -2.37 25.03
CA LEU A 307 13.58 -2.68 23.65
C LEU A 307 14.12 -4.11 23.51
N ARG A 308 14.49 -4.79 24.61
CA ARG A 308 14.87 -6.21 24.59
C ARG A 308 13.66 -7.13 24.44
#